data_AF-A0A844GSL9-F1
#
_entry.id   AF-A0A844GSL9-F1
#
_cell.length_a   1.000
_cell.length_b   1.000
_cell.length_c   1.000
_cell.angle_alpha   90.00
_cell.angle_beta   90.00
_cell.angle_gamma   90.00
#
_symmetry.space_group_name_H-M   'P 1'
#
loop_
_entity.id
_entity.type
_entity.pdbx_description
1 polymer ?
#
loop_
_entity_poly.entity_id
_entity_poly.type
_entity_poly.pdbx_seq_one_letter_code
_entity_poly.pdbx_strand_id
1 'polypeptide(L)'
;MTPAERKLWSEYLRRLTYKFMKQRPIDNFIVDFYCSQKRLVIEVDGDSHFQPEGIERDLTRTAILENYRLRLLRFSNDDVLRNFEGVCGAIGFE
;
A
#
# COMPACT_ATOMS: atom_id res chain seq x y z
N MET A 1 -9.15 4.33 -7.80
CA MET A 1 -8.68 4.85 -6.51
C MET A 1 -9.84 5.22 -5.61
N THR A 2 -9.87 4.65 -4.41
CA THR A 2 -10.80 5.00 -3.33
C THR A 2 -10.58 6.44 -2.81
N PRO A 3 -11.50 7.01 -2.01
CA PRO A 3 -11.27 8.27 -1.30
C PRO A 3 -10.01 8.25 -0.42
N ALA A 4 -9.76 7.15 0.29
CA ALA A 4 -8.57 6.97 1.13
C ALA A 4 -7.28 6.99 0.30
N GLU A 5 -7.21 6.21 -0.78
CA GLU A 5 -6.05 6.24 -1.69
C GLU A 5 -5.82 7.65 -2.26
N ARG A 6 -6.88 8.35 -2.66
CA ARG A 6 -6.75 9.72 -3.19
C ARG A 6 -6.16 10.66 -2.15
N LYS A 7 -6.64 10.60 -0.90
CA LYS A 7 -6.13 11.38 0.23
C LYS A 7 -4.64 11.10 0.47
N LEU A 8 -4.28 9.83 0.64
CA LEU A 8 -2.89 9.42 0.88
C LEU A 8 -1.95 9.87 -0.24
N TRP A 9 -2.40 9.73 -1.49
CA TRP A 9 -1.64 10.21 -2.64
C TRP A 9 -1.43 11.73 -2.64
N SER A 10 -2.52 12.50 -2.54
CA SER A 10 -2.46 13.95 -2.74
C SER A 10 -1.79 14.69 -1.59
N GLU A 11 -2.01 14.23 -0.36
CA GLU A 11 -1.58 14.96 0.84
C GLU A 11 -0.19 14.55 1.32
N TYR A 12 0.24 13.31 1.04
CA TYR A 12 1.52 12.79 1.52
C TYR A 12 2.41 12.25 0.40
N LEU A 13 2.05 11.14 -0.25
CA LEU A 13 2.98 10.42 -1.14
C LEU A 13 3.50 11.24 -2.33
N ARG A 14 2.67 12.10 -2.94
CA ARG A 14 3.09 12.96 -4.07
C ARG A 14 4.04 14.09 -3.64
N ARG A 15 4.10 14.41 -2.35
CA ARG A 15 4.89 15.53 -1.80
C ARG A 15 6.27 15.09 -1.31
N LEU A 16 6.46 13.78 -1.12
CA LEU A 16 7.76 13.20 -0.77
C LEU A 16 8.76 13.34 -1.93
N THR A 17 10.05 13.41 -1.57
CA THR A 17 11.14 13.44 -2.56
C THR A 17 11.26 12.11 -3.34
N TYR A 18 10.77 11.02 -2.75
CA TYR A 18 10.76 9.70 -3.39
C TYR A 18 9.60 9.55 -4.37
N LYS A 19 9.87 8.94 -5.52
CA LYS A 19 8.85 8.72 -6.54
C LYS A 19 7.98 7.54 -6.16
N PHE A 20 6.69 7.83 -5.92
CA PHE A 20 5.64 6.83 -5.80
C PHE A 20 4.87 6.73 -7.12
N MET A 21 4.63 5.50 -7.58
CA MET A 21 3.75 5.16 -8.69
C MET A 21 2.43 4.66 -8.13
N LYS A 22 1.32 4.96 -8.81
CA LYS A 22 -0.01 4.47 -8.44
C LYS A 22 -0.40 3.26 -9.29
N GLN A 23 -1.22 2.37 -8.73
CA GLN A 23 -1.85 1.25 -9.43
C GLN A 23 -0.85 0.47 -10.30
N ARG A 24 0.27 0.08 -9.69
CA ARG A 24 1.40 -0.50 -10.40
C ARG A 24 1.20 -2.00 -10.57
N PRO A 25 1.25 -2.54 -11.81
CA PRO A 25 1.35 -3.98 -12.00
C PRO A 25 2.70 -4.49 -11.50
N ILE A 26 2.66 -5.50 -10.64
CA ILE A 26 3.81 -6.28 -10.17
C ILE A 26 3.42 -7.74 -10.28
N ASP A 27 4.10 -8.46 -11.19
CA ASP A 27 3.76 -9.85 -11.50
C ASP A 27 2.26 -9.96 -11.88
N ASN A 28 1.52 -10.87 -11.28
CA ASN A 28 0.09 -11.09 -11.50
C ASN A 28 -0.84 -10.18 -10.68
N PHE A 29 -0.34 -9.12 -10.04
CA PHE A 29 -1.12 -8.24 -9.16
C PHE A 29 -0.97 -6.76 -9.52
N ILE A 30 -1.96 -5.95 -9.11
CA ILE A 30 -1.89 -4.50 -9.16
C ILE A 30 -1.85 -3.98 -7.73
N VAL A 31 -0.80 -3.24 -7.38
CA VAL A 31 -0.63 -2.63 -6.06
C VAL A 31 -1.00 -1.14 -6.09
N ASP A 32 -1.56 -0.60 -5.00
CA ASP A 32 -2.08 0.77 -4.99
C ASP A 32 -0.95 1.79 -5.12
N PHE A 33 0.14 1.62 -4.37
CA PHE A 33 1.33 2.46 -4.47
C PHE A 33 2.61 1.65 -4.43
N TYR A 34 3.59 2.08 -5.23
CA TYR A 34 4.91 1.47 -5.28
C TYR A 34 6.02 2.52 -5.34
N CYS A 35 7.05 2.36 -4.52
CA CYS A 35 8.29 3.14 -4.56
C CYS A 35 9.49 2.22 -4.72
N SER A 36 10.12 2.25 -5.90
CA SER A 36 11.30 1.43 -6.20
C SER A 36 12.51 1.81 -5.35
N GLN A 37 12.71 3.10 -5.08
CA GLN A 37 13.83 3.63 -4.29
C GLN A 37 13.83 3.08 -2.84
N LYS A 38 12.64 2.77 -2.32
CA LYS A 38 12.45 2.23 -0.98
C LYS A 38 12.09 0.74 -0.97
N ARG A 39 11.96 0.12 -2.16
CA ARG A 39 11.42 -1.24 -2.33
C ARG A 39 10.13 -1.40 -1.53
N LEU A 40 9.24 -0.42 -1.61
CA LEU A 40 8.04 -0.33 -0.77
C LEU A 40 6.79 -0.43 -1.62
N VAL A 41 5.89 -1.31 -1.22
CA VAL A 41 4.51 -1.40 -1.67
C VAL A 41 3.60 -0.92 -0.53
N ILE A 42 2.63 -0.07 -0.86
CA ILE A 42 1.57 0.34 0.07
C ILE A 42 0.23 -0.04 -0.55
N GLU A 43 -0.60 -0.72 0.24
CA GLU A 43 -1.97 -1.08 -0.11
C GLU A 43 -2.95 -0.40 0.85
N VAL A 44 -4.03 0.13 0.30
CA VAL A 44 -5.09 0.79 1.06
C VAL A 44 -6.35 0.01 0.81
N ASP A 45 -6.64 -0.94 1.69
CA ASP A 45 -7.72 -1.91 1.51
C ASP A 45 -8.93 -1.60 2.40
N GLY A 46 -10.11 -2.03 1.96
CA GLY A 46 -11.33 -2.04 2.75
C GLY A 46 -11.73 -3.49 3.03
N ASP A 47 -11.52 -3.95 4.26
CA ASP A 47 -12.12 -5.14 4.92
C ASP A 47 -12.31 -6.44 4.12
N SER A 48 -11.65 -6.63 2.97
CA SER A 48 -11.87 -7.78 2.10
C SER A 48 -11.01 -9.00 2.49
N HIS A 49 -10.25 -8.90 3.58
CA HIS A 49 -9.31 -9.93 4.05
C HIS A 49 -9.92 -11.02 4.93
N PHE A 50 -11.20 -10.94 5.30
CA PHE A 50 -11.81 -11.88 6.24
C PHE A 50 -12.52 -13.08 5.60
N GLN A 51 -12.41 -13.27 4.28
CA GLN A 51 -12.91 -14.48 3.62
C GLN A 51 -11.76 -15.49 3.39
N PRO A 52 -12.01 -16.81 3.50
CA PRO A 52 -10.98 -17.85 3.32
C PRO A 52 -10.20 -17.72 1.99
N GLU A 53 -10.89 -17.36 0.92
CA GLU A 53 -10.28 -17.14 -0.41
C GLU A 53 -9.43 -15.85 -0.48
N GLY A 54 -9.70 -14.89 0.41
CA GLY A 54 -8.89 -13.70 0.61
C GLY A 54 -7.57 -14.01 1.32
N ILE A 55 -7.58 -14.98 2.26
CA ILE A 55 -6.40 -15.36 3.06
C ILE A 55 -5.37 -16.11 2.20
N GLU A 56 -5.78 -17.08 1.38
CA GLU A 56 -4.84 -17.80 0.50
C GLU A 56 -4.26 -16.90 -0.59
N ARG A 57 -5.07 -15.99 -1.15
CA ARG A 57 -4.58 -14.96 -2.07
C ARG A 57 -3.57 -14.02 -1.40
N ASP A 58 -3.80 -13.69 -0.13
CA ASP A 58 -2.93 -12.78 0.61
C ASP A 58 -1.57 -13.39 0.96
N LEU A 59 -1.56 -14.67 1.37
CA LEU A 59 -0.32 -15.40 1.64
C LEU A 59 0.52 -15.55 0.38
N THR A 60 -0.11 -15.89 -0.75
CA THR A 60 0.56 -16.01 -2.04
C THR A 60 1.11 -14.66 -2.52
N ARG A 61 0.32 -13.60 -2.39
CA ARG A 61 0.72 -12.23 -2.77
C ARG A 61 1.88 -11.73 -1.93
N THR A 62 1.80 -11.91 -0.61
CA THR A 62 2.87 -11.49 0.33
C THR A 62 4.17 -12.23 0.03
N ALA A 63 4.12 -13.56 -0.13
CA ALA A 63 5.31 -14.35 -0.46
C ALA A 63 5.96 -13.94 -1.80
N ILE A 64 5.16 -13.61 -2.82
CA ILE A 64 5.68 -13.14 -4.11
C ILE A 64 6.37 -11.77 -3.96
N LEU A 65 5.74 -10.81 -3.28
CA LEU A 65 6.34 -9.49 -3.07
C LEU A 65 7.61 -9.56 -2.19
N GLU A 66 7.62 -10.43 -1.19
CA GLU A 66 8.81 -10.70 -0.37
C GLU A 66 9.94 -11.34 -1.18
N ASN A 67 9.63 -12.23 -2.13
CA ASN A 67 10.63 -12.78 -3.05
C ASN A 67 11.28 -11.69 -3.92
N TYR A 68 10.52 -10.65 -4.29
CA TYR A 68 11.04 -9.44 -4.92
C TYR A 68 11.79 -8.49 -3.95
N ARG A 69 11.96 -8.89 -2.69
CA ARG A 69 12.55 -8.10 -1.60
C ARG A 69 11.85 -6.76 -1.38
N LEU A 70 10.53 -6.75 -1.58
CA LEU A 70 9.68 -5.59 -1.35
C LEU A 70 9.10 -5.65 0.07
N ARG A 71 9.12 -4.51 0.75
CA ARG A 71 8.36 -4.31 1.99
C ARG A 71 6.92 -3.99 1.62
N LEU A 72 5.95 -4.68 2.23
CA LEU A 72 4.52 -4.40 2.10
C LEU A 72 4.01 -3.69 3.36
N LEU A 73 3.30 -2.58 3.20
CA LEU A 73 2.49 -1.95 4.25
C LEU A 73 1.04 -1.92 3.80
N ARG A 74 0.12 -2.30 4.69
CA ARG A 74 -1.31 -2.27 4.43
C ARG A 74 -2.00 -1.39 5.46
N PHE A 75 -2.89 -0.53 4.99
CA PHE A 75 -3.72 0.35 5.82
C PHE A 75 -5.18 0.17 5.46
N SER A 76 -6.07 0.23 6.44
CA SER A 76 -7.50 0.27 6.16
C SER A 76 -7.91 1.65 5.62
N ASN A 77 -9.07 1.72 4.94
CA ASN A 77 -9.69 3.01 4.62
C ASN A 77 -9.88 3.87 5.88
N ASP A 78 -10.28 3.26 6.99
CA ASP A 78 -10.47 3.94 8.27
C ASP A 78 -9.16 4.50 8.84
N ASP A 79 -8.05 3.75 8.76
CA ASP A 79 -6.74 4.24 9.18
C ASP A 79 -6.35 5.50 8.41
N VAL A 80 -6.50 5.48 7.09
CA VAL A 80 -6.13 6.61 6.24
C VAL A 80 -7.05 7.82 6.45
N LEU A 81 -8.34 7.59 6.69
CA LEU A 81 -9.33 8.65 6.83
C LEU A 81 -9.37 9.24 8.25
N ARG A 82 -9.13 8.43 9.29
CA ARG A 82 -9.28 8.81 10.70
C ARG A 82 -7.96 8.90 11.47
N ASN A 83 -6.90 8.23 11.02
CA ASN A 83 -5.58 8.21 11.66
C ASN A 83 -4.45 8.56 10.66
N PHE A 84 -4.66 9.62 9.89
CA PHE A 84 -3.78 9.96 8.77
C PHE A 84 -2.32 10.19 9.17
N GLU A 85 -2.07 10.85 10.30
CA GLU A 85 -0.71 11.07 10.80
C GLU A 85 -0.03 9.76 11.21
N GLY A 86 -0.76 8.84 11.85
CA GLY A 86 -0.25 7.51 12.18
C GLY A 86 0.15 6.72 10.93
N VAL A 87 -0.65 6.78 9.87
CA VAL A 87 -0.32 6.17 8.56
C VAL A 87 0.95 6.78 7.97
N CYS A 88 1.06 8.12 7.95
CA CYS A 88 2.26 8.80 7.43
C CYS A 88 3.51 8.43 8.24
N GLY A 89 3.40 8.42 9.58
CA GLY A 89 4.48 8.01 10.48
C GLY A 89 4.93 6.56 10.26
N ALA A 90 4.00 5.63 10.03
CA ALA A 90 4.31 4.23 9.74
C ALA A 90 5.02 4.04 8.39
N ILE A 91 4.72 4.89 7.39
CA ILE A 91 5.45 4.90 6.12
C ILE A 91 6.89 5.36 6.34
N GLY A 92 7.08 6.38 7.19
CA GLY A 92 8.38 6.72 7.79
C GLY A 92 9.32 7.51 6.86
N PHE A 93 8.77 8.38 6.00
CA PHE A 93 9.57 9.28 5.17
C PHE A 93 9.18 10.73 5.42
N GLU A 94 10.20 11.57 5.60
CA GLU A 94 10.08 13.03 5.61
C GLU A 94 10.29 13.59 4.19
#